data_AF-A0A2D8QBE4-F1
#
_entry.id   AF-A0A2D8QBE4-F1
#
_cell.length_a   1.000
_cell.length_b   1.000
_cell.length_c   1.000
_cell.angle_alpha   90.00
_cell.angle_beta   90.00
_cell.angle_gamma   90.00
#
_symmetry.space_group_name_H-M   'P 1'
#
loop_
_entity.id
_entity.type
_entity.pdbx_description
1 polymer ?
#
loop_
_entity_poly.entity_id
_entity_poly.type
_entity_poly.pdbx_seq_one_letter_code
_entity_poly.pdbx_strand_id
1 'polypeptide(L)'
;MPGRQITLIALLGIGSTGALAATPVDLNLYVGAYPWEEVTTAGGRHLPPLLTLKTVRAAIRAAAPAGTDVVRRALDPDGPRTPVYRLKDRIHSWGCETHNCGANNWVVILAPDASAAEICHQDAGQVFWYGNGTGREMPEGFACPDKPDEPEAPAN
;
A
#
# COMPACT_ATOMS: atom_id res chain seq x y z
N MET A 1 24.06 65.22 26.21
CA MET A 1 24.48 65.03 24.80
C MET A 1 23.77 63.80 24.26
N PRO A 2 23.14 63.86 23.08
CA PRO A 2 22.19 62.87 22.60
C PRO A 2 22.88 61.61 22.07
N GLY A 3 22.09 60.53 22.00
CA GLY A 3 22.52 59.15 21.84
C GLY A 3 22.88 58.74 20.41
N ARG A 4 23.45 57.55 20.31
CA ARG A 4 23.62 56.83 19.04
C ARG A 4 23.09 55.42 19.23
N GLN A 5 21.80 55.24 18.93
CA GLN A 5 21.19 53.93 18.80
C GLN A 5 21.72 53.26 17.52
N ILE A 6 22.28 52.06 17.67
CA ILE A 6 22.65 51.20 16.55
C ILE A 6 21.46 50.28 16.29
N THR A 7 20.72 50.55 15.23
CA THR A 7 19.64 49.68 14.75
C THR A 7 20.28 48.45 14.09
N LEU A 8 20.24 47.29 14.76
CA LEU A 8 20.44 46.01 14.07
C LEU A 8 19.17 45.67 13.29
N ILE A 9 19.26 45.72 11.97
CA ILE A 9 18.26 45.14 11.08
C ILE A 9 18.49 43.63 11.06
N ALA A 10 17.70 42.89 11.83
CA ALA A 10 17.62 41.44 11.70
C ALA A 10 16.89 41.12 10.38
N LEU A 11 17.67 40.70 9.37
CA LEU A 11 17.12 40.12 8.15
C LEU A 11 16.55 38.73 8.49
N LEU A 12 15.24 38.69 8.77
CA LEU A 12 14.46 37.45 8.78
C LEU A 12 14.40 36.92 7.34
N GLY A 13 15.33 36.03 7.00
CA GLY A 13 15.24 35.22 5.80
C GLY A 13 14.05 34.26 5.94
N ILE A 14 12.92 34.62 5.33
CA ILE A 14 11.79 33.72 5.17
C ILE A 14 12.19 32.70 4.09
N GLY A 15 12.84 31.62 4.53
CA GLY A 15 12.99 30.42 3.71
C GLY A 15 11.63 29.74 3.63
N SER A 16 10.85 30.05 2.60
CA SER A 16 9.66 29.27 2.26
C SER A 16 10.11 27.90 1.78
N THR A 17 10.23 26.94 2.69
CA THR A 17 10.30 25.51 2.36
C THR A 17 8.94 25.12 1.78
N GLY A 18 8.77 25.34 0.48
CA GLY A 18 7.69 24.72 -0.28
C GLY A 18 7.89 23.21 -0.24
N ALA A 19 7.26 22.54 0.72
CA ALA A 19 7.04 21.11 0.63
C ALA A 19 6.19 20.90 -0.64
N LEU A 20 6.80 20.37 -1.70
CA LEU A 20 6.06 19.87 -2.85
C LEU A 20 5.06 18.85 -2.31
N ALA A 21 3.78 19.22 -2.28
CA ALA A 21 2.73 18.29 -1.91
C ALA A 21 2.85 17.08 -2.85
N ALA A 22 3.13 15.92 -2.27
CA ALA A 22 3.15 14.69 -3.03
C ALA A 22 1.78 14.56 -3.72
N THR A 23 1.77 14.36 -5.04
CA THR A 23 0.53 14.12 -5.76
C THR A 23 -0.20 12.97 -5.09
N PRO A 24 -1.46 13.16 -4.65
CA PRO A 24 -2.23 12.08 -4.06
C PRO A 24 -2.27 10.90 -5.03
N VAL A 25 -1.91 9.71 -4.53
CA VAL A 25 -1.96 8.49 -5.32
C VAL A 25 -3.39 7.98 -5.25
N ASP A 26 -4.11 7.98 -6.38
CA ASP A 26 -5.43 7.33 -6.47
C ASP A 26 -5.24 5.88 -6.91
N LEU A 27 -5.26 4.96 -5.94
CA LEU A 27 -5.07 3.53 -6.20
C LEU A 27 -6.26 2.89 -6.92
N ASN A 28 -7.40 3.57 -7.04
CA ASN A 28 -8.55 3.05 -7.76
C ASN A 28 -8.29 2.87 -9.25
N LEU A 29 -7.32 3.63 -9.79
CA LEU A 29 -6.86 3.50 -11.17
C LEU A 29 -6.25 2.13 -11.48
N TYR A 30 -5.87 1.36 -10.46
CA TYR A 30 -5.27 0.03 -10.62
C TYR A 30 -6.29 -1.11 -10.56
N VAL A 31 -7.55 -0.85 -10.19
CA VAL A 31 -8.58 -1.90 -10.12
C VAL A 31 -8.76 -2.57 -11.49
N GLY A 32 -8.65 -3.89 -11.52
CA GLY A 32 -8.69 -4.71 -12.73
C GLY A 32 -7.34 -4.95 -13.40
N ALA A 33 -6.28 -4.26 -12.99
CA ALA A 33 -4.92 -4.49 -13.50
C ALA A 33 -4.13 -5.48 -12.63
N TYR A 34 -3.15 -6.17 -13.22
CA TYR A 34 -2.21 -6.96 -12.43
C TYR A 34 -1.21 -6.05 -11.70
N PRO A 35 -0.83 -6.38 -10.44
CA PRO A 35 -0.11 -5.46 -9.56
C PRO A 35 1.35 -5.18 -9.97
N TRP A 36 1.89 -5.97 -10.90
CA TRP A 36 3.23 -5.83 -11.50
C TRP A 36 3.22 -5.32 -12.94
N GLU A 37 2.04 -5.02 -13.48
CA GLU A 37 1.88 -4.47 -14.81
C GLU A 37 1.67 -2.95 -14.78
N GLU A 38 2.15 -2.27 -15.81
CA GLU A 38 1.83 -0.86 -16.04
C GLU A 38 0.35 -0.68 -16.35
N VAL A 39 -0.21 0.46 -15.94
CA VAL A 39 -1.61 0.80 -16.22
C VAL A 39 -1.66 1.98 -17.16
N THR A 40 -2.45 1.86 -18.23
CA THR A 40 -2.80 3.01 -19.08
C THR A 40 -4.20 3.47 -18.72
N THR A 41 -4.30 4.69 -18.17
CA THR A 41 -5.61 5.28 -17.84
C THR A 41 -6.40 5.65 -19.10
N ALA A 42 -7.71 5.87 -18.97
CA ALA A 42 -8.57 6.32 -20.08
C ALA A 42 -8.08 7.62 -20.75
N GLY A 43 -7.36 8.48 -20.01
CA GLY A 43 -6.74 9.70 -20.54
C GLY A 43 -5.35 9.49 -21.18
N GLY A 44 -4.92 8.25 -21.40
CA GLY A 44 -3.62 7.92 -22.03
C GLY A 44 -2.40 8.08 -21.12
N ARG A 45 -2.58 8.40 -19.83
CA ARG A 45 -1.47 8.44 -18.87
C ARG A 45 -1.04 7.01 -18.52
N HIS A 46 0.25 6.73 -18.65
CA HIS A 46 0.89 5.50 -18.17
C HIS A 46 1.28 5.64 -16.70
N LEU A 47 0.90 4.66 -15.90
CA LEU A 47 1.23 4.54 -14.49
C LEU A 47 2.17 3.34 -14.30
N PRO A 48 3.21 3.47 -13.46
CA PRO A 48 4.07 2.34 -13.14
C PRO A 48 3.26 1.27 -12.36
N PRO A 49 3.76 0.02 -12.27
CA PRO A 49 3.05 -1.03 -11.57
C PRO A 49 2.76 -0.72 -10.10
N LEU A 50 1.61 -1.15 -9.60
CA LEU A 50 1.13 -0.86 -8.25
C LEU A 50 2.19 -1.14 -7.17
N LEU A 51 2.77 -2.34 -7.18
CA LEU A 51 3.72 -2.76 -6.14
C LEU A 51 5.13 -2.18 -6.29
N THR A 52 5.36 -1.39 -7.33
CA THR A 52 6.60 -0.62 -7.51
C THR A 52 6.50 0.80 -6.94
N LEU A 53 5.29 1.30 -6.70
CA LEU A 53 5.07 2.65 -6.14
C LEU A 53 5.75 2.81 -4.79
N LYS A 54 6.53 3.88 -4.63
CA LYS A 54 7.28 4.16 -3.39
C LYS A 54 6.36 4.24 -2.16
N THR A 55 5.22 4.91 -2.30
CA THR A 55 4.22 5.06 -1.23
C THR A 55 3.61 3.71 -0.83
N VAL A 56 3.21 2.90 -1.80
CA VAL A 56 2.68 1.55 -1.57
C VAL A 56 3.72 0.66 -0.88
N ARG A 57 4.96 0.62 -1.37
CA ARG A 57 6.04 -0.17 -0.74
C ARG A 57 6.34 0.31 0.67
N ALA A 58 6.27 1.61 0.93
CA ALA A 58 6.46 2.16 2.27
C ALA A 58 5.32 1.72 3.21
N ALA A 59 4.07 1.81 2.76
CA ALA A 59 2.91 1.36 3.53
C ALA A 59 3.00 -0.15 3.86
N ILE A 60 3.33 -1.00 2.87
CA ILE A 60 3.50 -2.45 3.07
C ILE A 60 4.62 -2.75 4.09
N ARG A 61 5.75 -2.05 4.01
CA ARG A 61 6.85 -2.21 4.98
C ARG A 61 6.45 -1.79 6.39
N ALA A 62 5.61 -0.76 6.52
CA ALA A 62 5.10 -0.28 7.80
C ALA A 62 4.01 -1.19 8.39
N ALA A 63 3.40 -2.08 7.59
CA ALA A 63 2.33 -2.96 8.05
C ALA A 63 2.82 -4.03 9.03
N ALA A 64 4.06 -4.51 8.89
CA ALA A 64 4.56 -5.66 9.64
C ALA A 64 5.81 -5.32 10.48
N PRO A 65 6.12 -6.11 11.52
CA PRO A 65 7.36 -5.97 12.26
C PRO A 65 8.58 -6.13 11.34
N ALA A 66 9.62 -5.35 11.62
CA ALA A 66 10.89 -5.45 10.89
C ALA A 66 11.47 -6.87 11.01
N GLY A 67 12.03 -7.38 9.90
CA GLY A 67 12.63 -8.72 9.84
C GLY A 67 11.66 -9.86 9.58
N THR A 68 10.34 -9.60 9.50
CA THR A 68 9.36 -10.62 9.08
C THR A 68 9.45 -10.89 7.59
N ASP A 69 9.27 -12.15 7.17
CA ASP A 69 9.33 -12.56 5.76
C ASP A 69 8.10 -12.11 4.96
N VAL A 70 7.00 -11.78 5.65
CA VAL A 70 5.71 -11.44 5.03
C VAL A 70 5.82 -10.24 4.08
N VAL A 71 6.65 -9.26 4.39
CA VAL A 71 6.89 -8.10 3.52
C VAL A 71 7.60 -8.50 2.24
N ARG A 72 8.55 -9.45 2.33
CA ARG A 72 9.25 -9.98 1.16
C ARG A 72 8.27 -10.74 0.27
N ARG A 73 7.43 -11.61 0.84
CA ARG A 73 6.39 -12.37 0.13
C ARG A 73 5.38 -11.44 -0.55
N ALA A 74 4.85 -10.45 0.18
CA ALA A 74 3.91 -9.46 -0.35
C ALA A 74 4.46 -8.70 -1.59
N LEU A 75 5.75 -8.43 -1.59
CA LEU A 75 6.47 -7.72 -2.65
C LEU A 75 7.22 -8.64 -3.61
N ASP A 76 6.94 -9.94 -3.62
CA ASP A 76 7.54 -10.89 -4.54
C ASP A 76 6.93 -10.73 -5.95
N PRO A 77 7.73 -10.41 -6.99
CA PRO A 77 7.23 -10.31 -8.35
C PRO A 77 6.79 -11.65 -8.94
N ASP A 78 7.27 -12.75 -8.37
CA ASP A 78 7.02 -14.08 -8.90
C ASP A 78 5.73 -14.69 -8.35
N GLY A 79 5.24 -15.71 -9.05
CA GLY A 79 4.09 -16.52 -8.64
C GLY A 79 2.71 -16.03 -9.13
N PRO A 80 1.67 -16.86 -8.96
CA PRO A 80 0.34 -16.52 -9.44
C PRO A 80 -0.27 -15.36 -8.66
N ARG A 81 -1.00 -14.51 -9.37
CA ARG A 81 -1.65 -13.31 -8.85
C ARG A 81 -3.00 -13.13 -9.50
N THR A 82 -3.88 -12.38 -8.82
CA THR A 82 -5.14 -11.93 -9.42
C THR A 82 -5.04 -10.45 -9.77
N PRO A 83 -5.92 -9.96 -10.66
CA PRO A 83 -6.11 -8.53 -10.83
C PRO A 83 -6.45 -7.85 -9.50
N VAL A 84 -5.90 -6.65 -9.30
CA VAL A 84 -6.22 -5.78 -8.17
C VAL A 84 -7.72 -5.58 -8.10
N TYR A 85 -8.30 -5.70 -6.92
CA TYR A 85 -9.74 -5.55 -6.72
C TYR A 85 -10.02 -4.60 -5.58
N ARG A 86 -11.22 -4.00 -5.62
CA ARG A 86 -11.76 -3.26 -4.48
C ARG A 86 -12.63 -4.22 -3.68
N LEU A 87 -12.48 -4.18 -2.36
CA LEU A 87 -13.40 -4.78 -1.41
C LEU A 87 -13.65 -3.73 -0.33
N LYS A 88 -14.92 -3.36 -0.16
CA LYS A 88 -15.34 -2.20 0.64
C LYS A 88 -14.62 -0.92 0.15
N ASP A 89 -13.98 -0.19 1.06
CA ASP A 89 -13.22 1.03 0.81
C ASP A 89 -11.72 0.77 0.65
N ARG A 90 -11.29 -0.48 0.45
CA ARG A 90 -9.87 -0.85 0.39
C ARG A 90 -9.48 -1.44 -0.95
N ILE A 91 -8.20 -1.28 -1.30
CA ILE A 91 -7.60 -1.84 -2.50
C ILE A 91 -6.82 -3.09 -2.14
N HIS A 92 -7.14 -4.19 -2.81
CA HIS A 92 -6.59 -5.50 -2.50
C HIS A 92 -5.72 -6.00 -3.66
N SER A 93 -4.56 -6.54 -3.32
CA SER A 93 -3.68 -7.27 -4.22
C SER A 93 -3.38 -8.64 -3.64
N TRP A 94 -3.94 -9.68 -4.25
CA TRP A 94 -3.71 -11.07 -3.83
C TRP A 94 -2.58 -11.70 -4.65
N GLY A 95 -1.81 -12.56 -4.01
CA GLY A 95 -0.80 -13.39 -4.64
C GLY A 95 -0.56 -14.69 -3.86
N CYS A 96 0.16 -15.62 -4.48
CA CYS A 96 0.54 -16.85 -3.81
C CYS A 96 1.91 -17.38 -4.24
N GLU A 97 2.41 -18.32 -3.44
CA GLU A 97 3.57 -19.11 -3.80
C GLU A 97 3.26 -20.04 -4.98
N THR A 98 4.17 -20.06 -5.96
CA THR A 98 4.07 -20.89 -7.15
C THR A 98 3.84 -22.35 -6.80
N HIS A 99 2.80 -22.95 -7.41
CA HIS A 99 2.37 -24.33 -7.18
C HIS A 99 1.90 -24.65 -5.75
N ASN A 100 1.74 -23.65 -4.87
CA ASN A 100 1.39 -23.87 -3.46
C ASN A 100 0.36 -22.86 -2.92
N CYS A 101 -0.52 -22.34 -3.79
CA CYS A 101 -1.46 -21.28 -3.43
C CYS A 101 -2.47 -21.65 -2.34
N GLY A 102 -2.82 -22.94 -2.24
CA GLY A 102 -3.74 -23.41 -1.21
C GLY A 102 -3.19 -23.28 0.20
N ALA A 103 -1.88 -23.47 0.39
CA ALA A 103 -1.24 -23.39 1.70
C ALA A 103 -0.57 -22.04 1.96
N ASN A 104 -0.03 -21.41 0.90
CA ASN A 104 0.80 -20.22 0.98
C ASN A 104 0.31 -19.13 0.02
N ASN A 105 -0.48 -18.20 0.56
CA ASN A 105 -1.01 -17.05 -0.17
C ASN A 105 -1.06 -15.80 0.72
N TRP A 106 -1.21 -14.64 0.09
CA TRP A 106 -1.31 -13.37 0.80
C TRP A 106 -2.24 -12.41 0.09
N VAL A 107 -2.74 -11.45 0.87
CA VAL A 107 -3.46 -10.28 0.40
C VAL A 107 -2.79 -9.05 1.00
N VAL A 108 -2.37 -8.13 0.14
CA VAL A 108 -2.02 -6.77 0.53
C VAL A 108 -3.28 -5.92 0.48
N ILE A 109 -3.62 -5.26 1.58
CA ILE A 109 -4.83 -4.46 1.75
C ILE A 109 -4.43 -3.00 1.97
N LEU A 110 -4.65 -2.15 0.98
CA LEU A 110 -4.19 -0.76 0.95
C LEU A 110 -5.36 0.19 1.23
N ALA A 111 -5.09 1.28 1.94
CA ALA A 111 -5.95 2.46 1.89
C ALA A 111 -5.95 3.01 0.45
N PRO A 112 -7.07 3.57 -0.07
CA PRO A 112 -7.15 4.06 -1.46
C PRO A 112 -6.10 5.11 -1.84
N ASP A 113 -5.55 5.82 -0.85
CA ASP A 113 -4.53 6.85 -0.99
C ASP A 113 -3.10 6.35 -0.70
N ALA A 114 -2.93 5.04 -0.47
CA ALA A 114 -1.70 4.39 -0.04
C ALA A 114 -1.14 4.86 1.32
N SER A 115 -1.93 5.52 2.17
CA SER A 115 -1.49 6.01 3.48
C SER A 115 -1.22 4.88 4.49
N ALA A 116 -1.88 3.75 4.34
CA ALA A 116 -1.75 2.59 5.20
C ALA A 116 -1.88 1.29 4.41
N ALA A 117 -1.26 0.23 4.94
CA ALA A 117 -1.40 -1.13 4.44
C ALA A 117 -1.60 -2.10 5.60
N GLU A 118 -2.29 -3.19 5.29
CA GLU A 118 -2.37 -4.41 6.08
C GLU A 118 -1.98 -5.58 5.18
N ILE A 119 -1.53 -6.67 5.79
CA ILE A 119 -1.22 -7.91 5.07
C ILE A 119 -1.91 -9.06 5.78
N CYS A 120 -2.78 -9.76 5.06
CA CYS A 120 -3.22 -11.08 5.47
C CYS A 120 -2.33 -12.12 4.78
N HIS A 121 -1.75 -13.04 5.53
CA HIS A 121 -0.86 -14.06 5.01
C HIS A 121 -1.28 -15.42 5.55
N GLN A 122 -1.50 -16.37 4.64
CA GLN A 122 -1.67 -17.76 4.96
C GLN A 122 -0.32 -18.47 4.77
N ASP A 123 0.16 -19.14 5.81
CA ASP A 123 1.39 -19.93 5.83
C ASP A 123 1.08 -21.34 6.34
N ALA A 124 1.28 -22.34 5.48
CA ALA A 124 0.97 -23.75 5.76
C ALA A 124 -0.45 -23.97 6.32
N GLY A 125 -1.43 -23.17 5.89
CA GLY A 125 -2.82 -23.25 6.37
C GLY A 125 -3.14 -22.38 7.59
N GLN A 126 -2.14 -21.86 8.31
CA GLN A 126 -2.35 -20.90 9.39
C GLN A 126 -2.42 -19.49 8.85
N VAL A 127 -3.39 -18.69 9.29
CA VAL A 127 -3.53 -17.29 8.88
C VAL A 127 -2.95 -16.34 9.91
N PHE A 128 -2.23 -15.34 9.41
CA PHE A 128 -1.64 -14.24 10.14
C PHE A 128 -2.13 -12.91 9.57
N TRP A 129 -2.43 -11.96 10.45
CA TRP A 129 -2.79 -10.59 10.09
C TRP A 129 -1.71 -9.62 10.57
N TYR A 130 -1.23 -8.79 9.66
CA TYR A 130 -0.24 -7.75 9.93
C TYR A 130 -0.82 -6.37 9.66
N GLY A 131 -0.59 -5.45 10.59
CA GLY A 131 -1.00 -4.06 10.48
C GLY A 131 -0.32 -3.20 11.53
N ASN A 132 -0.06 -1.94 11.19
CA ASN A 132 0.51 -0.94 12.09
C ASN A 132 1.81 -1.43 12.79
N GLY A 133 2.69 -2.09 12.04
CA GLY A 133 3.97 -2.61 12.52
C GLY A 133 3.87 -3.84 13.43
N THR A 134 2.68 -4.45 13.55
CA THR A 134 2.42 -5.61 14.40
C THR A 134 1.89 -6.79 13.58
N GLY A 135 1.93 -7.99 14.17
CA GLY A 135 1.38 -9.20 13.57
C GLY A 135 0.70 -10.05 14.62
N ARG A 136 -0.38 -10.74 14.24
CA ARG A 136 -1.07 -11.72 15.09
C ARG A 136 -1.52 -12.92 14.28
N GLU A 137 -1.54 -14.06 14.95
CA GLU A 137 -2.21 -15.25 14.45
C GLU A 137 -3.73 -15.04 14.50
N MET A 138 -4.42 -15.50 13.47
CA MET A 138 -5.88 -15.46 13.39
C MET A 138 -6.48 -16.78 13.88
N PRO A 139 -7.71 -16.78 14.42
CA PRO A 139 -8.38 -18.00 14.87
C PRO A 139 -8.48 -19.05 13.74
N GLU A 140 -8.55 -20.32 14.14
CA GLU A 140 -8.80 -21.42 13.22
C GLU A 140 -10.05 -21.17 12.36
N GLY A 141 -9.96 -21.51 11.07
CA GLY A 141 -11.04 -21.29 10.10
C GLY A 141 -11.15 -19.85 9.57
N PHE A 142 -10.32 -18.92 10.04
CA PHE A 142 -10.19 -17.61 9.42
C PHE A 142 -9.49 -17.74 8.06
N ALA A 143 -10.03 -17.09 7.03
CA ALA A 143 -9.43 -17.04 5.69
C ALA A 143 -9.03 -15.60 5.34
N CYS A 144 -7.96 -15.44 4.55
CA CYS A 144 -7.65 -14.14 4.00
C CYS A 144 -8.74 -13.68 3.02
N PRO A 145 -9.05 -12.37 2.95
CA PRO A 145 -10.06 -11.87 2.03
C PRO A 145 -9.75 -12.27 0.59
N ASP A 146 -10.67 -12.95 -0.06
CA ASP A 146 -10.61 -13.26 -1.47
C ASP A 146 -11.26 -12.16 -2.29
N LYS A 147 -11.05 -12.23 -3.60
CA LYS A 147 -11.81 -11.39 -4.54
C LYS A 147 -13.26 -11.90 -4.52
N PRO A 148 -14.26 -11.02 -4.34
CA PRO A 148 -15.65 -11.45 -4.43
C PRO A 148 -15.98 -11.92 -5.86
N ASP A 149 -16.81 -12.95 -5.98
CA ASP A 149 -17.25 -13.53 -7.26
C ASP A 149 -18.05 -12.53 -8.12
N GLU A 150 -18.68 -11.53 -7.48
CA GLU A 150 -19.36 -10.42 -8.12
C GLU A 150 -18.76 -9.07 -7.69
N PRO A 151 -18.69 -8.05 -8.58
CA PRO A 151 -18.29 -6.71 -8.18
C PRO A 151 -19.26 -6.16 -7.13
N GLU A 152 -18.78 -5.77 -5.95
CA GLU A 152 -19.60 -5.04 -4.98
C GLU A 152 -20.17 -3.78 -5.66
N ALA A 153 -21.50 -3.66 -5.68
CA ALA A 153 -22.17 -2.46 -6.16
C ALA A 153 -21.66 -1.24 -5.37
N PRO A 154 -21.43 -0.09 -6.02
CA PRO A 154 -21.01 1.10 -5.29
C PRO A 154 -22.04 1.43 -4.21
N ALA A 155 -21.57 1.64 -2.98
CA ALA A 155 -22.40 2.17 -1.92
C ALA A 155 -22.91 3.56 -2.36
N ASN A 156 -24.24 3.72 -2.42
CA ASN A 156 -24.91 5.00 -2.71
C ASN A 156 -24.73 6.00 -1.58
#